data_AF-A0A1B6KIR8-F1
#
_entry.id   AF-A0A1B6KIR8-F1
#
_cell.length_a   1.000
_cell.length_b   1.000
_cell.length_c   1.000
_cell.angle_alpha   90.00
_cell.angle_beta   90.00
_cell.angle_gamma   90.00
#
_symmetry.space_group_name_H-M   'P 1'
#
loop_
_entity.id
_entity.type
_entity.pdbx_description
1 polymer ?
#
loop_
_entity_poly.entity_id
_entity_poly.type
_entity_poly.pdbx_seq_one_letter_code
_entity_poly.pdbx_strand_id
1 'polypeptide(L)'
;QKPPSADYKVVKAQLQEQKFLKKMLLDRQNSMSSLFAMGSEVAAGADPTERKAIERQLKDLMTRFDNLTEGAEQRFEALSQAMIVAKQFQDKLVPVVEWLEKTEKKVKDMELVPTDEEKIQQRIREHDALHKDILRKKPELTELTEVASALMALVGEDEAGGV
;
A
#
# COMPACT_ATOMS: atom_id res chain seq x y z
N GLN A 1 -13.98 5.31 1.41
CA GLN A 1 -13.14 4.14 1.75
C GLN A 1 -11.84 4.64 2.37
N LYS A 2 -11.21 3.88 3.27
CA LYS A 2 -9.94 4.29 3.89
C LYS A 2 -8.81 4.43 2.84
N PRO A 3 -7.82 5.30 3.04
CA PRO A 3 -6.66 5.38 2.15
C PRO A 3 -5.87 4.05 2.14
N PRO A 4 -4.96 3.86 1.16
CA PRO A 4 -4.00 2.76 1.21
C PRO A 4 -3.19 2.80 2.52
N SER A 5 -2.99 1.66 3.16
CA SER A 5 -2.16 1.53 4.36
C SER A 5 -0.70 1.25 4.02
N ALA A 6 0.24 1.67 4.87
CA ALA A 6 1.65 1.33 4.76
C ALA A 6 1.93 -0.12 5.18
N ASP A 7 1.07 -0.72 6.01
CA ASP A 7 1.20 -2.12 6.41
C ASP A 7 0.84 -3.05 5.24
N TYR A 8 1.81 -3.87 4.82
CA TYR A 8 1.68 -4.82 3.73
C TYR A 8 0.47 -5.76 3.88
N LYS A 9 0.18 -6.27 5.08
CA LYS A 9 -0.95 -7.18 5.31
C LYS A 9 -2.28 -6.43 5.19
N VAL A 10 -2.32 -5.19 5.68
CA VAL A 10 -3.53 -4.35 5.62
C VAL A 10 -3.82 -3.95 4.18
N VAL A 11 -2.85 -3.41 3.43
CA VAL A 11 -3.06 -3.02 2.02
C VAL A 11 -3.35 -4.23 1.13
N LYS A 12 -2.78 -5.40 1.44
CA LYS A 12 -3.17 -6.66 0.79
C LYS A 12 -4.64 -6.98 0.99
N ALA A 13 -5.17 -6.83 2.21
CA ALA A 13 -6.58 -7.06 2.49
C ALA A 13 -7.47 -6.04 1.77
N GLN A 14 -7.11 -4.75 1.81
CA GLN A 14 -7.80 -3.68 1.07
C GLN A 14 -7.87 -3.99 -0.42
N LEU A 15 -6.78 -4.48 -1.02
CA LEU A 15 -6.72 -4.84 -2.44
C LEU A 15 -7.62 -6.04 -2.78
N GLN A 16 -7.77 -7.02 -1.88
CA GLN A 16 -8.69 -8.15 -2.09
C GLN A 16 -10.15 -7.70 -2.05
N GLU A 17 -10.51 -6.85 -1.08
CA GLU A 17 -11.84 -6.25 -1.02
C GLU A 17 -12.15 -5.43 -2.29
N GLN A 18 -11.17 -4.64 -2.76
CA GLN A 18 -11.33 -3.86 -3.98
C GLN A 18 -11.51 -4.73 -5.23
N LYS A 19 -10.78 -5.86 -5.34
CA LYS A 19 -10.97 -6.84 -6.42
C LYS A 19 -12.38 -7.42 -6.40
N PHE A 20 -12.92 -7.71 -5.22
CA PHE A 20 -14.29 -8.18 -5.08
C PHE A 20 -15.31 -7.13 -5.52
N LEU A 21 -15.14 -5.87 -5.11
CA LEU A 21 -15.98 -4.76 -5.56
C LEU A 21 -15.96 -4.60 -7.09
N LYS A 22 -14.77 -4.60 -7.71
CA LYS A 22 -14.64 -4.53 -9.17
C LYS A 22 -15.37 -5.67 -9.88
N LYS A 23 -15.28 -6.89 -9.35
CA LYS A 23 -16.03 -8.03 -9.88
C LYS A 23 -17.53 -7.82 -9.78
N MET A 24 -18.04 -7.36 -8.63
CA MET A 24 -19.46 -7.06 -8.47
C MET A 24 -19.95 -5.99 -9.45
N LEU A 25 -19.15 -4.95 -9.70
CA LEU A 25 -19.49 -3.91 -10.68
C LEU A 25 -19.55 -4.48 -12.10
N LEU A 26 -18.55 -5.28 -12.48
CA LEU A 26 -18.51 -5.97 -13.78
C LEU A 26 -19.74 -6.87 -13.98
N ASP A 27 -20.11 -7.65 -12.96
CA ASP A 27 -21.29 -8.52 -13.00
C ASP A 27 -22.61 -7.73 -13.17
N ARG A 28 -22.64 -6.45 -12.77
CA ARG A 28 -23.79 -5.55 -12.90
C ARG A 28 -23.84 -4.79 -14.23
N GLN A 29 -22.77 -4.81 -15.02
CA GLN A 29 -22.71 -4.15 -16.33
C GLN A 29 -23.88 -4.57 -17.24
N ASN A 30 -24.14 -5.88 -17.33
CA ASN A 30 -25.21 -6.41 -18.17
C ASN A 30 -26.59 -5.94 -17.69
N SER A 31 -26.82 -5.93 -16.37
CA SER A 31 -28.08 -5.42 -15.81
C SER A 31 -28.28 -3.94 -16.12
N MET A 32 -27.23 -3.13 -16.09
CA MET A 32 -27.31 -1.71 -16.46
C MET A 32 -27.64 -1.51 -17.94
N SER A 33 -27.00 -2.27 -18.83
CA SER A 33 -27.31 -2.25 -20.26
C SER A 33 -28.76 -2.65 -20.54
N SER A 34 -29.26 -3.71 -19.90
CA SER A 34 -30.66 -4.13 -20.03
C SER A 34 -31.65 -3.09 -19.50
N LEU A 35 -31.37 -2.49 -18.34
CA LEU A 35 -32.20 -1.44 -17.75
C LEU A 35 -32.28 -0.23 -18.70
N PHE A 36 -31.15 0.17 -19.27
CA PHE A 36 -31.11 1.27 -20.24
C PHE A 36 -31.94 0.96 -21.50
N ALA A 37 -31.82 -0.26 -22.05
CA ALA A 37 -32.59 -0.68 -23.21
C ALA A 37 -34.10 -0.68 -22.93
N MET A 38 -34.54 -1.31 -21.83
CA MET A 38 -35.96 -1.36 -21.43
C MET A 38 -36.49 0.05 -21.14
N GLY A 39 -35.74 0.89 -20.43
CA GLY A 39 -36.16 2.25 -20.14
C GLY A 39 -36.30 3.11 -21.40
N SER A 40 -35.42 2.91 -22.38
CA SER A 40 -35.50 3.60 -23.68
C SER A 40 -36.72 3.16 -24.49
N GLU A 41 -37.09 1.88 -24.43
CA GLU A 41 -38.31 1.35 -25.05
C GLU A 41 -39.57 1.95 -24.41
N VAL A 42 -39.63 2.03 -23.08
CA VAL A 42 -40.73 2.70 -22.36
C VAL A 42 -40.80 4.19 -22.73
N ALA A 43 -39.66 4.88 -22.76
CA ALA A 43 -39.60 6.29 -23.13
C ALA A 43 -40.14 6.56 -24.56
N ALA A 44 -39.91 5.64 -25.50
CA ALA A 44 -40.41 5.75 -26.87
C ALA A 44 -41.95 5.71 -26.95
N GLY A 45 -42.61 4.97 -26.05
CA GLY A 45 -44.07 4.88 -25.96
C GLY A 45 -44.74 6.00 -25.14
N ALA A 46 -43.96 6.76 -24.36
CA ALA A 46 -44.47 7.79 -23.45
C ALA A 46 -44.73 9.13 -24.15
N ASP A 47 -45.51 10.00 -23.50
CA ASP A 47 -45.70 11.39 -23.95
C ASP A 47 -44.38 12.20 -23.83
N PRO A 48 -44.25 13.35 -24.50
CA PRO A 48 -43.00 14.10 -24.54
C PRO A 48 -42.43 14.51 -23.17
N THR A 49 -43.29 14.78 -22.19
CA THR A 49 -42.88 15.20 -20.84
C THR A 49 -42.33 14.00 -20.07
N GLU A 50 -43.05 12.89 -20.08
CA GLU A 50 -42.65 11.64 -19.44
C GLU A 50 -41.39 11.05 -20.08
N ARG A 51 -41.32 11.03 -21.42
CA ARG A 51 -40.14 10.59 -22.17
C ARG A 51 -38.88 11.32 -21.70
N LYS A 52 -38.93 12.65 -21.66
CA LYS A 52 -37.79 13.48 -21.24
C LYS A 52 -37.39 13.20 -19.79
N ALA A 53 -38.36 12.94 -18.91
CA ALA A 53 -38.09 12.58 -17.53
C ALA A 53 -37.37 11.21 -17.43
N ILE A 54 -37.85 10.19 -18.16
CA ILE A 54 -37.26 8.85 -18.19
C ILE A 54 -35.83 8.90 -18.76
N GLU A 55 -35.63 9.53 -19.91
CA GLU A 55 -34.31 9.68 -20.54
C GLU A 55 -33.30 10.37 -19.59
N ARG A 56 -33.75 11.41 -18.87
CA ARG A 56 -32.92 12.10 -17.88
C ARG A 56 -32.52 11.17 -16.74
N GLN A 57 -33.45 10.38 -16.19
CA GLN A 57 -33.18 9.44 -15.11
C GLN A 57 -32.22 8.32 -15.55
N LEU A 58 -32.41 7.79 -16.76
CA LEU A 58 -31.51 6.77 -17.34
C LEU A 58 -30.10 7.32 -17.52
N LYS A 59 -29.97 8.54 -18.04
CA LYS A 59 -28.68 9.20 -18.21
C LYS A 59 -27.98 9.42 -16.87
N ASP A 60 -28.70 9.95 -15.88
CA ASP A 60 -28.15 10.15 -14.52
C ASP A 60 -27.66 8.83 -13.92
N LEU A 61 -28.46 7.78 -14.02
CA LEU A 61 -28.09 6.46 -13.52
C LEU A 61 -26.84 5.91 -14.20
N MET A 62 -26.74 6.01 -15.54
CA MET A 62 -25.57 5.55 -16.28
C MET A 62 -24.32 6.34 -15.87
N THR A 63 -24.41 7.67 -15.81
CA THR A 63 -23.30 8.52 -15.35
C THR A 63 -22.84 8.15 -13.94
N ARG A 64 -23.76 7.88 -13.01
CA ARG A 64 -23.40 7.47 -11.64
C ARG A 64 -22.73 6.10 -11.60
N PHE A 65 -23.18 5.17 -12.44
CA PHE A 65 -22.58 3.84 -12.55
C PHE A 65 -21.17 3.89 -13.17
N ASP A 66 -20.98 4.69 -14.22
CA ASP A 66 -19.68 4.92 -14.85
C ASP A 66 -18.70 5.56 -13.87
N ASN A 67 -19.11 6.64 -13.18
CA ASN A 67 -18.29 7.30 -12.16
C ASN A 67 -17.90 6.35 -11.03
N LEU A 68 -18.81 5.47 -10.59
CA LEU A 68 -18.53 4.47 -9.57
C LEU A 68 -17.50 3.43 -10.06
N THR A 69 -17.62 3.00 -11.31
CA THR A 69 -16.73 2.03 -11.94
C THR A 69 -15.34 2.61 -12.13
N GLU A 70 -15.26 3.85 -12.62
CA GLU A 70 -14.00 4.59 -12.77
C GLU A 70 -13.32 4.80 -11.41
N GLY A 71 -14.05 5.27 -10.40
CA GLY A 71 -13.50 5.45 -9.06
C GLY A 71 -13.02 4.12 -8.43
N ALA A 72 -13.70 3.01 -8.72
CA ALA A 72 -13.26 1.70 -8.30
C ALA A 72 -11.97 1.23 -9.01
N GLU A 73 -11.77 1.60 -10.28
CA GLU A 73 -10.53 1.33 -11.02
C GLU A 73 -9.38 2.17 -10.47
N GLN A 74 -9.56 3.49 -10.36
CA GLN A 74 -8.54 4.41 -9.83
C GLN A 74 -8.05 3.97 -8.45
N ARG A 75 -8.97 3.55 -7.57
CA ARG A 75 -8.60 3.01 -6.26
C ARG A 75 -7.84 1.69 -6.35
N PHE A 76 -8.23 0.80 -7.26
CA PHE A 76 -7.53 -0.46 -7.45
C PHE A 76 -6.08 -0.23 -7.88
N GLU A 77 -5.84 0.72 -8.77
CA GLU A 77 -4.50 1.13 -9.19
C GLU A 77 -3.70 1.67 -8.00
N ALA A 78 -4.26 2.60 -7.23
CA ALA A 78 -3.62 3.17 -6.04
C ALA A 78 -3.24 2.09 -5.00
N LEU A 79 -4.17 1.17 -4.69
CA LEU A 79 -3.90 0.05 -3.78
C LEU A 79 -2.84 -0.91 -4.33
N SER A 80 -2.82 -1.13 -5.65
CA SER A 80 -1.84 -2.01 -6.29
C SER A 80 -0.43 -1.41 -6.23
N GLN A 81 -0.30 -0.10 -6.46
CA GLN A 81 0.97 0.61 -6.32
C GLN A 81 1.47 0.59 -4.87
N ALA A 82 0.61 0.97 -3.91
CA ALA A 82 0.95 0.95 -2.48
C ALA A 82 1.36 -0.46 -2.00
N MET A 83 0.66 -1.51 -2.44
CA MET A 83 0.97 -2.90 -2.11
C MET A 83 2.37 -3.32 -2.57
N ILE A 84 2.80 -2.90 -3.75
CA ILE A 84 4.14 -3.20 -4.28
C ILE A 84 5.21 -2.56 -3.39
N VAL A 85 5.06 -1.26 -3.10
CA VAL A 85 6.04 -0.51 -2.31
C VAL A 85 6.05 -0.97 -0.85
N ALA A 86 4.88 -1.23 -0.25
CA ALA A 86 4.77 -1.77 1.11
C ALA A 86 5.48 -3.13 1.25
N LYS A 87 5.35 -3.99 0.24
CA LYS A 87 6.08 -5.26 0.20
C LYS A 87 7.58 -5.05 0.13
N GLN A 88 8.05 -4.17 -0.76
CA GLN A 88 9.48 -3.86 -0.89
C GLN A 88 10.06 -3.28 0.41
N PHE A 89 9.29 -2.41 1.08
CA PHE A 89 9.66 -1.86 2.38
C PHE A 89 9.81 -2.99 3.42
N GLN A 90 8.80 -3.86 3.54
CA GLN A 90 8.84 -4.98 4.47
C GLN A 90 10.03 -5.93 4.19
N ASP A 91 10.25 -6.29 2.93
CA ASP A 91 11.32 -7.20 2.51
C ASP A 91 12.72 -6.62 2.83
N LYS A 92 12.88 -5.29 2.79
CA LYS A 92 14.13 -4.60 3.18
C LYS A 92 14.24 -4.34 4.68
N LEU A 93 13.14 -4.07 5.37
CA LEU A 93 13.11 -3.74 6.79
C LEU A 93 13.50 -4.95 7.65
N VAL A 94 12.94 -6.14 7.34
CA VAL A 94 13.14 -7.36 8.17
C VAL A 94 14.63 -7.69 8.35
N PRO A 95 15.47 -7.79 7.29
CA PRO A 95 16.89 -8.08 7.46
C PRO A 95 17.66 -7.00 8.24
N VAL A 96 17.27 -5.74 8.10
CA VAL A 96 17.90 -4.62 8.82
C VAL A 96 17.59 -4.72 10.31
N VAL A 97 16.34 -4.99 10.68
CA VAL A 97 15.93 -5.18 12.08
C VAL A 97 16.64 -6.38 12.70
N GLU A 98 16.66 -7.53 12.02
CA GLU A 98 17.37 -8.71 12.50
C GLU A 98 18.88 -8.46 12.68
N TRP A 99 19.50 -7.68 11.78
CA TRP A 99 20.90 -7.30 11.90
C TRP A 99 21.14 -6.34 13.07
N LEU A 100 20.24 -5.36 13.27
CA LEU A 100 20.29 -4.42 14.39
C LEU A 100 20.23 -5.17 15.72
N GLU A 101 19.26 -6.07 15.91
CA GLU A 101 19.12 -6.87 17.14
C GLU A 101 20.39 -7.70 17.44
N LYS A 102 20.97 -8.35 16.42
CA LYS A 102 22.22 -9.11 16.56
C LYS A 102 23.40 -8.19 16.91
N THR A 103 23.44 -7.01 16.33
CA THR A 103 24.51 -6.02 16.54
C THR A 103 24.43 -5.41 17.93
N GLU A 104 23.24 -5.04 18.39
CA GLU A 104 22.99 -4.55 19.75
C GLU A 104 23.42 -5.59 20.80
N LYS A 105 23.10 -6.87 20.57
CA LYS A 105 23.58 -7.95 21.44
C LYS A 105 25.10 -8.03 21.48
N LYS A 106 25.78 -7.98 20.33
CA LYS A 106 27.25 -7.98 20.26
C LYS A 106 27.86 -6.79 21.01
N VAL A 107 27.30 -5.59 20.85
CA VAL A 107 27.75 -4.39 21.58
C VAL A 107 27.61 -4.61 23.08
N LYS A 108 26.47 -5.14 23.53
CA LYS A 108 26.23 -5.45 24.93
C LYS A 108 27.21 -6.49 25.49
N ASP A 109 27.50 -7.55 24.73
CA ASP A 109 28.46 -8.59 25.13
C ASP A 109 29.91 -8.04 25.21
N MET A 110 30.19 -6.90 24.56
CA MET A 110 31.48 -6.20 24.60
C MET A 110 31.63 -5.20 25.75
N GLU A 111 30.57 -4.90 26.51
CA GLU A 111 30.56 -3.88 27.58
C GLU A 111 31.60 -4.15 28.67
N LEU A 112 31.87 -5.42 28.98
CA LEU A 112 32.91 -5.81 29.92
C LEU A 112 34.29 -5.74 29.25
N VAL A 113 35.15 -4.84 29.73
CA VAL A 113 36.53 -4.75 29.28
C VAL A 113 37.41 -5.70 30.12
N PRO A 114 38.09 -6.67 29.51
CA PRO A 114 38.99 -7.57 30.23
C PRO A 114 40.24 -6.81 30.71
N THR A 115 40.87 -7.30 31.77
CA THR A 115 42.12 -6.73 32.32
C THR A 115 43.39 -7.38 31.77
N ASP A 116 43.22 -8.47 31.02
CA ASP A 116 44.32 -9.23 30.40
C ASP A 116 44.66 -8.64 29.02
N GLU A 117 45.95 -8.41 28.75
CA GLU A 117 46.42 -7.72 27.55
C GLU A 117 45.98 -8.43 26.26
N GLU A 118 46.08 -9.76 26.20
CA GLU A 118 45.70 -10.54 25.02
C GLU A 118 44.19 -10.39 24.74
N LYS A 119 43.38 -10.46 25.80
CA LYS A 119 41.93 -10.26 25.69
C LYS A 119 41.55 -8.81 25.33
N ILE A 120 42.31 -7.81 25.79
CA ILE A 120 42.11 -6.41 25.38
C ILE A 120 42.37 -6.26 23.88
N GLN A 121 43.48 -6.83 23.38
CA GLN A 121 43.78 -6.80 21.95
C GLN A 121 42.71 -7.51 21.12
N GLN A 122 42.14 -8.62 21.62
CA GLN A 122 41.01 -9.27 20.99
C GLN A 122 39.78 -8.35 20.96
N ARG A 123 39.42 -7.68 22.06
CA ARG A 123 38.31 -6.73 22.12
C ARG A 123 38.44 -5.60 21.11
N ILE A 124 39.64 -5.04 20.95
CA ILE A 124 39.90 -3.98 19.95
C ILE A 124 39.60 -4.51 18.54
N ARG A 125 40.10 -5.70 18.18
CA ARG A 125 39.83 -6.31 16.87
C ARG A 125 38.33 -6.55 16.64
N GLU A 126 37.62 -7.01 17.66
CA GLU A 126 36.16 -7.22 17.61
C GLU A 126 35.41 -5.90 17.39
N HIS A 127 35.78 -4.83 18.10
CA HIS A 127 35.21 -3.49 17.92
C HIS A 127 35.48 -2.93 16.52
N ASP A 128 36.71 -3.06 16.01
CA ASP A 128 37.08 -2.61 14.67
C ASP A 128 36.28 -3.34 13.59
N ALA A 129 36.10 -4.65 13.75
CA ALA A 129 35.30 -5.45 12.83
C ALA A 129 33.82 -5.03 12.87
N LEU A 130 33.26 -4.81 14.07
CA LEU A 130 31.89 -4.35 14.25
C LEU A 130 31.68 -2.96 13.66
N HIS A 131 32.60 -2.03 13.89
CA HIS A 131 32.54 -0.68 13.32
C HIS A 131 32.51 -0.72 11.79
N LYS A 132 33.37 -1.55 11.18
CA LYS A 132 33.36 -1.76 9.72
C LYS A 132 32.04 -2.36 9.23
N ASP A 133 31.44 -3.28 9.97
CA ASP A 133 30.15 -3.89 9.62
C ASP A 133 29.01 -2.85 9.66
N ILE A 134 28.96 -2.01 10.71
CA ILE A 134 28.00 -0.90 10.82
C ILE A 134 28.13 0.07 9.65
N LEU A 135 29.36 0.46 9.29
CA LEU A 135 29.59 1.34 8.15
C LEU A 135 29.12 0.73 6.82
N ARG A 136 29.28 -0.59 6.67
CA ARG A 136 28.83 -1.32 5.47
C ARG A 136 27.31 -1.39 5.34
N LYS A 137 26.54 -1.18 6.42
CA LYS A 137 25.07 -1.14 6.41
C LYS A 137 24.44 0.18 6.02
N LYS A 138 25.23 1.24 5.86
CA LYS A 138 24.74 2.54 5.44
C LYS A 138 23.95 2.51 4.11
N PRO A 139 24.42 1.83 3.04
CA PRO A 139 23.68 1.79 1.78
C PRO A 139 22.30 1.15 1.93
N GLU A 140 22.19 0.01 2.64
CA GLU A 140 20.89 -0.65 2.85
C GLU A 140 19.91 0.22 3.67
N LEU A 141 20.41 0.97 4.65
CA LEU A 141 19.59 1.94 5.40
C LEU A 141 19.13 3.11 4.54
N THR A 142 19.98 3.61 3.65
CA THR A 142 19.60 4.65 2.67
C THR A 142 18.51 4.13 1.75
N GLU A 143 18.68 2.95 1.15
CA GLU A 143 17.66 2.33 0.30
C GLU A 143 16.34 2.10 1.04
N LEU A 144 16.40 1.63 2.30
CA LEU A 144 15.22 1.45 3.13
C LEU A 144 14.47 2.78 3.35
N THR A 145 15.21 3.87 3.58
CA THR A 145 14.65 5.22 3.77
C THR A 145 14.02 5.76 2.50
N GLU A 146 14.64 5.53 1.34
CA GLU A 146 14.08 5.90 0.04
C GLU A 146 12.75 5.18 -0.23
N VAL A 147 12.71 3.86 0.02
CA VAL A 147 11.47 3.07 -0.13
C VAL A 147 10.41 3.51 0.88
N ALA A 148 10.79 3.84 2.11
CA ALA A 148 9.88 4.39 3.11
C ALA A 148 9.27 5.73 2.65
N SER A 149 10.07 6.62 2.08
CA SER A 149 9.60 7.89 1.52
C SER A 149 8.64 7.67 0.35
N ALA A 150 8.93 6.72 -0.53
CA ALA A 150 8.04 6.37 -1.63
C ALA A 150 6.70 5.79 -1.11
N LEU A 151 6.75 4.98 -0.04
CA LEU A 151 5.55 4.43 0.58
C LEU A 151 4.69 5.53 1.21
N MET A 152 5.31 6.48 1.94
CA MET A 152 4.62 7.62 2.55
C MET A 152 3.86 8.46 1.53
N ALA A 153 4.39 8.60 0.30
CA ALA A 153 3.72 9.33 -0.77
C ALA A 153 2.48 8.60 -1.34
N LEU A 154 2.31 7.30 -1.06
CA LEU A 154 1.23 6.47 -1.59
C LEU A 154 0.13 6.15 -0.55
N VAL A 155 0.38 6.46 0.73
CA VAL A 155 -0.55 6.19 1.84
C VAL A 155 -1.22 7.48 2.31
N GLY A 156 -2.33 7.34 3.04
CA GLY A 156 -3.06 8.52 3.53
C GLY A 156 -2.29 9.30 4.61
N GLU A 157 -2.54 10.61 4.67
CA GLU A 157 -1.84 11.57 5.56
C GLU A 157 -1.88 11.17 7.06
N ASP A 158 -2.87 10.39 7.50
CA ASP A 158 -3.00 9.93 8.90
C ASP A 158 -1.91 8.95 9.37
N GLU A 159 -1.19 8.26 8.45
CA GLU A 159 -0.08 7.37 8.83
C GLU A 159 1.30 8.06 8.77
N ALA A 160 1.41 9.24 8.15
CA ALA A 160 2.68 9.97 8.04
C ALA A 160 3.07 10.74 9.33
N GLY A 161 2.18 10.80 10.33
CA GLY A 161 2.35 11.59 11.55
C GLY A 161 2.65 10.79 12.83
N GLY A 162 2.83 9.47 12.75
CA GLY A 162 3.07 8.62 13.93
C GLY A 162 4.55 8.57 14.33
N VAL A 163 5.04 9.62 15.01
CA VAL A 163 6.28 9.61 15.81
C VAL A 163 5.93 9.29 17.27
#